data_AF-A0AAD6V2D4-F1
#
_entry.id   AF-A0AAD6V2D4-F1
#
_cell.length_a   1.000
_cell.length_b   1.000
_cell.length_c   1.000
_cell.angle_alpha   90.00
_cell.angle_beta   90.00
_cell.angle_gamma   90.00
#
_symmetry.space_group_name_H-M   'P 1'
#
loop_
_entity.id
_entity.type
_entity.pdbx_description
1 polymer ?
#
loop_
_entity_poly.entity_id
_entity_poly.type
_entity_poly.pdbx_seq_one_letter_code
_entity_poly.pdbx_strand_id
1 'polypeptide(L)'
;LSEEDRDTIRAFVLKIISNMSRTSFEMMRHAFSHKLEISSLYVMIHRVAMLSGIVPEWYDCCVQSCIAYTGGYAELESCPHCQEARRSVAGKPRRQFCYLPLIPRLQGLFQDVEMIRKLRYRHNFEQKDGVVSDVFDTQHYRDLCQTRVEIDGNPEPYNYFSGIDDIALGFASDSYLLFD
;
A
#
# COMPACT_ATOMS: atom_id res chain seq x y z
N LEU A 1 16.55 7.00 -15.51
CA LEU A 1 16.12 5.67 -16.01
C LEU A 1 16.84 5.41 -17.33
N SER A 2 17.51 4.27 -17.44
CA SER A 2 18.07 3.83 -18.73
C SER A 2 16.95 3.42 -19.69
N GLU A 3 17.25 3.23 -20.98
CA GLU A 3 16.27 2.67 -21.93
C GLU A 3 15.86 1.25 -21.53
N GLU A 4 16.81 0.44 -21.04
CA GLU A 4 16.53 -0.90 -20.50
C GLU A 4 15.53 -0.87 -19.33
N ASP A 5 15.65 0.12 -18.43
CA ASP A 5 14.68 0.31 -17.35
C ASP A 5 13.27 0.62 -17.91
N ARG A 6 13.19 1.47 -18.92
CA ARG A 6 11.92 1.86 -19.54
C ARG A 6 11.26 0.67 -20.22
N ASP A 7 12.02 -0.14 -20.94
CA ASP A 7 11.50 -1.33 -21.61
C ASP A 7 11.08 -2.42 -20.62
N THR A 8 11.85 -2.59 -19.55
CA THR A 8 11.48 -3.46 -18.42
C THR A 8 10.15 -3.02 -17.80
N ILE A 9 9.97 -1.72 -17.54
CA ILE A 9 8.72 -1.18 -16.99
C ILE A 9 7.57 -1.39 -17.97
N ARG A 10 7.75 -1.11 -19.27
CA ARG A 10 6.72 -1.31 -20.30
C ARG A 10 6.28 -2.77 -20.39
N ALA A 11 7.23 -3.70 -20.44
CA ALA A 11 6.94 -5.14 -20.49
C ALA A 11 6.22 -5.63 -19.23
N PHE A 12 6.65 -5.16 -18.05
CA PHE A 12 6.00 -5.44 -16.79
C PHE A 12 4.56 -4.94 -16.76
N VAL A 13 4.34 -3.67 -17.10
CA VAL A 13 3.01 -3.04 -17.16
C VAL A 13 2.08 -3.78 -18.14
N LEU A 14 2.58 -4.11 -19.34
CA LEU A 14 1.83 -4.89 -20.32
C LEU A 14 1.37 -6.23 -19.74
N LYS A 15 2.27 -6.96 -19.09
CA LYS A 15 1.98 -8.26 -18.47
C LYS A 15 0.93 -8.15 -17.34
N ILE A 16 0.93 -7.05 -16.58
CA ILE A 16 -0.05 -6.80 -15.52
C ILE A 16 -1.42 -6.43 -16.12
N ILE A 17 -1.47 -5.43 -16.99
CA ILE A 17 -2.74 -4.90 -17.55
C ILE A 17 -3.45 -5.96 -18.42
N SER A 18 -2.69 -6.78 -19.15
CA SER A 18 -3.25 -7.86 -19.97
C SER A 18 -3.61 -9.12 -19.17
N ASN A 19 -3.36 -9.15 -17.86
CA ASN A 19 -3.51 -10.34 -17.01
C ASN A 19 -2.79 -11.58 -17.59
N MET A 20 -1.63 -11.38 -18.21
CA MET A 20 -0.90 -12.44 -18.88
C MET A 20 -0.32 -13.43 -17.86
N SER A 21 -0.57 -14.73 -18.05
CA SER A 21 0.03 -15.77 -17.21
C SER A 21 1.56 -15.75 -17.31
N ARG A 22 2.26 -16.27 -16.30
CA ARG A 22 3.73 -16.41 -16.34
C ARG A 22 4.16 -17.25 -17.55
N THR A 23 3.44 -18.34 -17.83
CA THR A 23 3.72 -19.22 -18.96
C THR A 23 3.59 -18.49 -20.29
N SER A 24 2.49 -17.76 -20.49
CA SER A 24 2.26 -16.98 -21.72
C SER A 24 3.32 -15.90 -21.91
N PHE A 25 3.74 -15.24 -20.83
CA PHE A 25 4.79 -14.24 -20.86
C PHE A 25 6.14 -14.83 -21.28
N GLU A 26 6.54 -15.95 -20.69
CA GLU A 26 7.78 -16.62 -21.08
C GLU A 26 7.72 -17.15 -22.51
N MET A 27 6.58 -17.72 -22.94
CA MET A 27 6.39 -18.14 -24.34
C MET A 27 6.55 -16.96 -25.31
N MET A 28 5.96 -15.81 -25.01
CA MET A 28 6.10 -14.59 -25.82
C MET A 28 7.56 -14.12 -25.85
N ARG A 29 8.20 -14.03 -24.70
CA ARG A 29 9.62 -13.68 -24.55
C ARG A 29 10.53 -14.57 -25.41
N HIS A 30 10.29 -15.88 -25.38
CA HIS A 30 11.05 -16.86 -26.17
C HIS A 30 10.73 -16.77 -27.67
N ALA A 31 9.47 -16.62 -28.07
CA ALA A 31 9.09 -16.55 -29.49
C ALA A 31 9.69 -15.34 -30.21
N PHE A 32 9.84 -14.22 -29.50
CA PHE A 32 10.36 -12.97 -30.06
C PHE A 32 11.81 -12.66 -29.68
N SER A 33 12.55 -13.60 -29.08
CA SER A 33 13.92 -13.36 -28.58
C SER A 33 14.93 -12.95 -29.66
N HIS A 34 14.62 -13.20 -30.94
CA HIS A 34 15.42 -12.79 -32.09
C HIS A 34 15.23 -11.31 -32.49
N LYS A 35 14.20 -10.64 -31.94
CA LYS A 35 13.82 -9.25 -32.25
C LYS A 35 13.72 -8.36 -31.02
N LEU A 36 13.36 -8.93 -29.87
CA LEU A 36 13.13 -8.20 -28.63
C LEU A 36 13.92 -8.87 -27.50
N GLU A 37 14.72 -8.08 -26.82
CA GLU A 37 15.40 -8.51 -25.61
C GLU A 37 14.55 -8.11 -24.40
N ILE A 38 13.78 -9.07 -23.90
CA ILE A 38 12.93 -8.89 -22.72
C ILE A 38 13.50 -9.75 -21.60
N SER A 39 13.75 -9.13 -20.44
CA SER A 39 14.26 -9.83 -19.26
C SER A 39 13.24 -10.86 -18.75
N SER A 40 13.72 -11.86 -18.02
CA SER A 40 12.81 -12.82 -17.36
C SER A 40 11.89 -12.11 -16.37
N LEU A 41 10.74 -12.73 -16.07
CA LEU A 41 9.80 -12.15 -15.11
C LEU A 41 10.45 -11.85 -13.75
N TYR A 42 11.37 -12.71 -13.31
CA TYR A 42 12.12 -12.51 -12.07
C TYR A 42 12.94 -11.22 -12.10
N VAL A 43 13.75 -11.02 -13.15
CA VAL A 43 14.60 -9.83 -13.30
C VAL A 43 13.75 -8.58 -13.40
N MET A 44 12.67 -8.61 -14.18
CA MET A 44 11.76 -7.46 -14.30
C MET A 44 11.12 -7.09 -12.96
N ILE A 45 10.60 -8.05 -12.21
CA ILE A 45 9.99 -7.80 -10.89
C ILE A 45 11.02 -7.17 -9.95
N HIS A 46 12.23 -7.74 -9.88
CA HIS A 46 13.29 -7.19 -9.04
C HIS A 46 13.70 -5.78 -9.46
N ARG A 47 13.82 -5.53 -10.76
CA ARG A 47 14.18 -4.22 -11.28
C ARG A 47 13.10 -3.19 -11.01
N VAL A 48 11.83 -3.51 -11.26
CA VAL A 48 10.69 -2.63 -10.96
C VAL A 48 10.59 -2.36 -9.46
N ALA A 49 10.79 -3.36 -8.60
CA ALA A 49 10.82 -3.16 -7.15
C ALA A 49 11.93 -2.16 -6.76
N MET A 50 13.15 -2.35 -7.26
CA MET A 50 14.27 -1.41 -7.02
C MET A 50 13.96 0.00 -7.51
N LEU A 51 13.44 0.14 -8.73
CA LEU A 51 13.12 1.45 -9.33
C LEU A 51 11.96 2.15 -8.63
N SER A 52 11.02 1.40 -8.06
CA SER A 52 9.89 1.96 -7.32
C SER A 52 10.29 2.59 -5.99
N GLY A 53 11.46 2.23 -5.45
CA GLY A 53 11.89 2.64 -4.10
C GLY A 53 11.03 2.06 -2.97
N ILE A 54 10.07 1.17 -3.28
CA ILE A 54 9.22 0.51 -2.29
C ILE A 54 9.95 -0.76 -1.83
N VAL A 55 10.41 -0.73 -0.59
CA VAL A 55 11.02 -1.89 0.07
C VAL A 55 9.95 -2.60 0.89
N PRO A 56 9.64 -3.88 0.61
CA PRO A 56 8.70 -4.64 1.43
C PRO A 56 9.25 -4.88 2.84
N GLU A 57 8.36 -4.77 3.83
CA GLU A 57 8.64 -5.12 5.22
C GLU A 57 7.97 -6.44 5.56
N TRP A 58 8.68 -7.29 6.31
CA TRP A 58 8.19 -8.61 6.69
C TRP A 58 7.93 -8.65 8.19
N TYR A 59 6.69 -8.94 8.54
CA TYR A 59 6.24 -9.06 9.93
C TYR A 59 5.92 -10.50 10.26
N ASP A 60 6.48 -11.00 11.35
CA ASP A 60 6.11 -12.32 11.84
C ASP A 60 4.66 -12.29 12.34
N CYS A 61 3.90 -13.33 12.02
CA CYS A 61 2.51 -13.46 12.46
C CYS A 61 2.28 -14.81 13.10
N CYS A 62 1.26 -14.88 13.95
CA CYS A 62 0.72 -16.15 14.40
C CYS A 62 0.26 -16.97 13.18
N VAL A 63 0.51 -18.29 13.19
CA VAL A 63 0.08 -19.19 12.11
C VAL A 63 -1.44 -19.13 11.89
N GLN A 64 -2.20 -18.95 12.96
CA GLN A 64 -3.66 -18.77 12.94
C GLN A 64 -4.11 -17.31 12.75
N SER A 65 -3.20 -16.39 12.38
CA SER A 65 -3.50 -14.96 12.16
C SER A 65 -4.02 -14.19 13.38
N CYS A 66 -3.94 -14.71 14.61
CA CYS A 66 -4.44 -14.02 15.80
C CYS A 66 -3.74 -12.66 16.06
N ILE A 67 -2.42 -12.61 15.88
CA ILE A 67 -1.60 -11.42 16.10
C ILE A 67 -0.48 -11.31 15.07
N ALA A 68 -0.01 -10.08 14.86
CA ALA A 68 1.33 -9.81 14.37
C ALA A 68 2.27 -9.64 15.58
N TYR A 69 3.49 -10.19 15.51
CA TYR A 69 4.51 -10.05 16.55
C TYR A 69 5.22 -8.70 16.39
N THR A 70 4.48 -7.62 16.64
CA THR A 70 4.91 -6.22 16.59
C THR A 70 4.53 -5.49 17.87
N GLY A 71 5.13 -4.32 18.11
CA GLY A 71 4.82 -3.50 19.30
C GLY A 71 4.94 -4.29 20.60
N GLY A 72 3.88 -4.31 21.40
CA GLY A 72 3.83 -5.05 22.68
C GLY A 72 4.00 -6.58 22.54
N TYR A 73 3.80 -7.14 21.35
CA TYR A 73 3.97 -8.58 21.08
C TYR A 73 5.34 -8.93 20.48
N ALA A 74 6.24 -7.96 20.27
CA ALA A 74 7.48 -8.14 19.53
C ALA A 74 8.40 -9.22 20.11
N GLU A 75 8.45 -9.34 21.44
CA GLU A 75 9.33 -10.28 22.16
C GLU A 75 8.68 -11.63 22.48
N LEU A 76 7.42 -11.86 22.04
CA LEU A 76 6.75 -13.13 22.29
C LEU A 76 7.21 -14.23 21.33
N GLU A 77 7.40 -15.43 21.89
CA GLU A 77 7.73 -16.66 21.15
C GLU A 77 6.53 -17.58 20.93
N SER A 78 5.41 -17.31 21.60
CA SER A 78 4.15 -18.03 21.43
C SER A 78 2.99 -17.04 21.41
N CYS A 79 1.93 -17.40 20.69
CA CYS A 79 0.75 -16.55 20.59
C CYS A 79 -0.03 -16.57 21.91
N PRO A 80 -0.36 -15.41 22.51
CA PRO A 80 -1.10 -15.37 23.76
C PRO A 80 -2.54 -15.92 23.64
N HIS A 81 -3.13 -15.91 22.43
CA HIS A 81 -4.49 -16.35 22.20
C HIS A 81 -4.61 -17.85 21.88
N CYS A 82 -3.77 -18.39 20.99
CA CYS A 82 -3.86 -19.78 20.55
C CYS A 82 -2.69 -20.66 20.98
N GLN A 83 -1.70 -20.10 21.69
CA GLN A 83 -0.52 -20.80 22.22
C GLN A 83 0.39 -21.44 21.15
N GLU A 84 0.11 -21.22 19.87
CA GLU A 84 0.97 -21.66 18.78
C GLU A 84 2.33 -20.96 18.85
N ALA A 85 3.40 -21.73 18.68
CA ALA A 85 4.75 -21.21 18.61
C ALA A 85 4.89 -20.26 17.40
N ARG A 86 5.58 -19.13 17.60
CA ARG A 86 5.94 -18.17 16.55
C ARG A 86 6.87 -18.80 15.50
N ARG A 87 7.86 -19.56 15.98
CA ARG A 87 8.94 -20.12 15.16
C ARG A 87 8.84 -21.64 15.09
N SER A 88 9.36 -22.18 14.01
CA SER A 88 9.55 -23.62 13.82
C SER A 88 10.75 -24.11 14.64
N VAL A 89 10.93 -25.43 14.72
CA VAL A 89 12.11 -26.06 15.35
C VAL A 89 13.44 -25.59 14.74
N ALA A 90 13.42 -25.10 13.50
CA ALA A 90 14.58 -24.55 12.81
C ALA A 90 14.82 -23.05 13.10
N GLY A 91 14.06 -22.44 14.03
CA GLY A 91 14.19 -21.02 14.39
C GLY A 91 13.61 -20.05 13.37
N LYS A 92 12.95 -20.52 12.31
CA LYS A 92 12.31 -19.64 11.31
C LYS A 92 10.87 -19.31 11.70
N PRO A 93 10.41 -18.07 11.47
CA PRO A 93 9.00 -17.71 11.63
C PRO A 93 8.10 -18.67 10.86
N ARG A 94 7.01 -19.13 11.49
CA ARG A 94 6.07 -20.06 10.86
C ARG A 94 5.15 -19.38 9.85
N ARG A 95 4.94 -18.07 10.00
CA ARG A 95 4.15 -17.24 9.09
C ARG A 95 4.68 -15.82 9.10
N GLN A 96 4.72 -15.19 7.93
CA GLN A 96 5.08 -13.78 7.78
C GLN A 96 4.06 -13.07 6.90
N PHE A 97 3.76 -11.82 7.24
CA PHE A 97 3.00 -10.89 6.43
C PHE A 97 3.94 -9.93 5.71
N CYS A 98 3.72 -9.76 4.41
CA CYS A 98 4.46 -8.81 3.59
C CYS A 98 3.70 -7.48 3.55
N TYR A 99 4.26 -6.45 4.16
CA TYR A 99 3.72 -5.10 4.16
C TYR A 99 4.45 -4.24 3.13
N LEU A 100 3.69 -3.47 2.36
CA LEU A 100 4.24 -2.45 1.47
C LEU A 100 4.05 -1.07 2.13
N PRO A 101 5.14 -0.41 2.56
CA PRO A 101 5.06 0.82 3.33
C PRO A 101 4.19 1.90 2.68
N LEU A 102 3.26 2.46 3.46
CA LEU A 102 2.29 3.44 2.98
C LEU A 102 2.95 4.77 2.57
N ILE A 103 3.89 5.27 3.37
CA ILE A 103 4.51 6.58 3.17
C ILE A 103 5.17 6.73 1.78
N PRO A 104 6.09 5.85 1.34
CA PRO A 104 6.72 5.99 0.02
C PRO A 104 5.70 5.85 -1.13
N ARG A 105 4.62 5.11 -0.91
CA ARG A 105 3.53 5.01 -1.89
C ARG A 105 2.80 6.34 -2.03
N LEU A 106 2.45 6.98 -0.91
CA LEU A 106 1.83 8.31 -0.92
C LEU A 106 2.75 9.34 -1.58
N GLN A 107 4.04 9.35 -1.22
CA GLN A 107 5.03 10.21 -1.87
C GLN A 107 5.08 9.99 -3.39
N GLY A 108 5.04 8.73 -3.83
CA GLY A 108 4.99 8.39 -5.26
C GLY A 108 3.75 8.93 -5.98
N LEU A 109 2.58 8.97 -5.33
CA LEU A 109 1.37 9.56 -5.92
C LEU A 109 1.53 11.08 -6.15
N PHE A 110 2.31 11.77 -5.32
CA PHE A 110 2.60 13.20 -5.47
C PHE A 110 3.77 13.51 -6.43
N GLN A 111 4.32 12.50 -7.11
CA GLN A 111 5.32 12.68 -8.16
C GLN A 111 4.70 12.70 -9.58
N ASP A 112 3.40 12.44 -9.71
CA ASP A 112 2.69 12.43 -10.99
C ASP A 112 1.63 13.55 -11.05
N VAL A 113 1.76 14.46 -12.02
CA VAL A 113 0.89 15.65 -12.12
C VAL A 113 -0.58 15.26 -12.33
N GLU A 114 -0.85 14.23 -13.12
CA GLU A 114 -2.20 13.74 -13.35
C GLU A 114 -2.79 13.10 -12.09
N MET A 115 -1.99 12.36 -11.34
CA MET A 115 -2.40 11.78 -10.06
C MET A 115 -2.66 12.86 -9.01
N ILE A 116 -1.83 13.90 -8.91
CA ILE A 116 -2.06 15.04 -8.02
C ILE A 116 -3.41 15.68 -8.33
N ARG A 117 -3.72 15.89 -9.62
CA ARG A 117 -5.03 16.43 -10.04
C ARG A 117 -6.19 15.54 -9.58
N LYS A 118 -6.04 14.21 -9.65
CA LYS A 118 -7.06 13.26 -9.17
C LYS A 118 -7.19 13.26 -7.66
N LEU A 119 -6.08 13.33 -6.93
CA LEU A 119 -6.06 13.36 -5.46
C LEU A 119 -6.76 14.60 -4.89
N ARG A 120 -6.83 15.69 -5.65
CA ARG A 120 -7.60 16.90 -5.30
C ARG A 120 -9.12 16.74 -5.41
N TYR A 121 -9.63 15.54 -5.73
CA TYR A 121 -11.07 15.25 -5.74
C TYR A 121 -11.78 15.76 -4.48
N ARG A 122 -11.22 15.48 -3.29
CA ARG A 122 -11.74 15.95 -2.01
C ARG A 122 -11.83 17.47 -1.93
N HIS A 123 -10.75 18.16 -2.28
CA HIS A 123 -10.71 19.63 -2.22
C HIS A 123 -11.69 20.28 -3.21
N ASN A 124 -11.85 19.66 -4.38
CA ASN A 124 -12.75 20.15 -5.43
C ASN A 124 -14.19 19.62 -5.27
N PHE A 125 -14.49 18.88 -4.21
CA PHE A 125 -15.80 18.26 -4.03
C PHE A 125 -16.83 19.34 -3.65
N GLU A 126 -17.83 19.49 -4.52
CA GLU A 126 -18.94 20.41 -4.28
C GLU A 126 -20.07 19.69 -3.54
N GLN A 127 -20.26 20.08 -2.27
CA GLN A 127 -21.31 19.53 -1.42
C GLN A 127 -22.68 20.01 -1.90
N LYS A 128 -23.69 19.13 -1.81
CA LYS A 128 -25.07 19.44 -2.16
C LYS A 128 -25.97 19.27 -0.95
N ASP A 129 -26.68 20.35 -0.59
CA ASP A 129 -27.56 20.31 0.56
C ASP A 129 -28.67 19.27 0.40
N GLY A 130 -28.90 18.50 1.47
CA GLY A 130 -29.95 17.48 1.52
C GLY A 130 -29.62 16.17 0.78
N VAL A 131 -28.43 16.01 0.22
CA VAL A 131 -28.00 14.79 -0.46
C VAL A 131 -26.67 14.32 0.12
N VAL A 132 -26.59 13.03 0.47
CA VAL A 132 -25.32 12.39 0.82
C VAL A 132 -24.86 11.57 -0.38
N SER A 133 -23.87 12.08 -1.09
CA SER A 133 -23.27 11.47 -2.28
C SER A 133 -21.86 10.96 -2.03
N ASP A 134 -21.17 11.54 -1.06
CA ASP A 134 -19.83 11.15 -0.64
C ASP A 134 -19.69 11.26 0.91
N VAL A 135 -18.60 10.75 1.46
CA VAL A 135 -18.26 10.90 2.88
C VAL A 135 -18.03 12.38 3.25
N PHE A 136 -17.66 13.22 2.29
CA PHE A 136 -17.46 14.65 2.51
C PHE A 136 -18.78 15.43 2.76
N ASP A 137 -19.93 14.85 2.42
CA ASP A 137 -21.23 15.45 2.74
C ASP A 137 -21.60 15.28 4.22
N THR A 138 -20.96 14.34 4.93
CA THR A 138 -21.33 13.96 6.30
C THR A 138 -21.00 15.05 7.32
N GLN A 139 -21.80 15.14 8.39
CA GLN A 139 -21.57 16.09 9.47
C GLN A 139 -20.20 15.88 10.12
N HIS A 140 -19.77 14.63 10.31
CA HIS A 140 -18.46 14.32 10.89
C HIS A 140 -17.30 14.94 10.10
N TYR A 141 -17.32 14.83 8.77
CA TYR A 141 -16.30 15.46 7.93
C TYR A 141 -16.33 16.99 8.05
N ARG A 142 -17.52 17.59 8.10
CA ARG A 142 -17.70 19.05 8.27
C ARG A 142 -17.13 19.53 9.60
N ASP A 143 -17.38 18.79 10.68
CA ASP A 143 -16.88 19.10 12.01
C ASP A 143 -15.35 19.03 12.04
N LEU A 144 -14.75 18.00 11.40
CA LEU A 144 -13.29 17.89 11.28
C LEU A 144 -12.68 19.09 10.56
N CYS A 145 -13.26 19.56 9.45
CA CYS A 145 -12.78 20.74 8.74
C CYS A 145 -12.79 22.04 9.58
N GLN A 146 -13.60 22.08 10.65
CA GLN A 146 -13.66 23.19 11.61
C GLN A 146 -12.79 22.97 12.85
N THR A 147 -12.19 21.79 12.99
CA THR A 147 -11.40 21.37 14.15
C THR A 147 -9.91 21.54 13.87
N ARG A 148 -9.15 22.07 14.84
CA ARG A 148 -7.68 22.16 14.76
C ARG A 148 -7.06 20.77 14.79
N VAL A 149 -6.01 20.57 14.00
CA VAL A 149 -5.22 19.34 14.07
C VAL A 149 -4.52 19.29 15.42
N GLU A 150 -4.54 18.13 16.07
CA GLU A 150 -3.81 17.86 17.31
C GLU A 150 -2.86 16.68 17.09
N ILE A 151 -1.58 16.87 17.39
CA ILE A 151 -0.53 15.84 17.28
C ILE A 151 0.09 15.66 18.65
N ASP A 152 -0.01 14.45 19.21
CA ASP A 152 0.52 14.10 20.54
C ASP A 152 0.08 15.08 21.65
N GLY A 153 -1.17 15.56 21.61
CA GLY A 153 -1.71 16.51 22.58
C GLY A 153 -1.43 17.99 22.27
N ASN A 154 -0.69 18.29 21.19
CA ASN A 154 -0.31 19.65 20.83
C ASN A 154 -1.15 20.16 19.65
N PRO A 155 -1.83 21.32 19.79
CA PRO A 155 -2.63 21.88 18.71
C PRO A 155 -1.75 22.56 17.65
N GLU A 156 -2.02 22.24 16.40
CA GLU A 156 -1.40 22.85 15.22
C GLU A 156 -2.13 24.14 14.80
N PRO A 157 -1.48 25.03 14.01
CA PRO A 157 -2.06 26.30 13.59
C PRO A 157 -3.10 26.16 12.46
N TYR A 158 -3.42 24.93 12.02
CA TYR A 158 -4.32 24.64 10.91
C TYR A 158 -5.38 23.61 11.30
N ASN A 159 -6.50 23.61 10.56
CA ASN A 159 -7.58 22.66 10.74
C ASN A 159 -7.38 21.40 9.89
N TYR A 160 -8.06 20.30 10.24
CA TYR A 160 -8.06 19.10 9.41
C TYR A 160 -8.55 19.43 7.99
N PHE A 161 -7.89 18.85 6.98
CA PHE A 161 -8.26 18.96 5.57
C PHE A 161 -8.25 20.39 4.97
N SER A 162 -7.53 21.32 5.60
CA SER A 162 -7.40 22.70 5.16
C SER A 162 -6.45 22.87 3.95
N GLY A 163 -5.53 21.93 3.73
CA GLY A 163 -4.63 21.91 2.59
C GLY A 163 -5.31 21.36 1.32
N ILE A 164 -4.95 21.92 0.15
CA ILE A 164 -5.46 21.46 -1.15
C ILE A 164 -5.09 20.01 -1.45
N ASP A 165 -3.94 19.58 -0.96
CA ASP A 165 -3.37 18.25 -1.19
C ASP A 165 -3.58 17.31 0.01
N ASP A 166 -4.43 17.68 0.99
CA ASP A 166 -4.79 16.82 2.11
C ASP A 166 -5.64 15.63 1.63
N ILE A 167 -5.30 14.43 2.10
CA ILE A 167 -5.98 13.19 1.76
C ILE A 167 -6.78 12.68 2.96
N ALA A 168 -8.07 12.41 2.75
CA ALA A 168 -8.89 11.69 3.72
C ALA A 168 -8.74 10.18 3.49
N LEU A 169 -8.10 9.48 4.42
CA LEU A 169 -7.95 8.03 4.38
C LEU A 169 -8.99 7.36 5.27
N GLY A 170 -9.87 6.56 4.67
CA GLY A 170 -10.77 5.66 5.39
C GLY A 170 -10.13 4.29 5.57
N PHE A 171 -10.17 3.76 6.79
CA PHE A 171 -9.83 2.37 7.07
C PHE A 171 -11.10 1.60 7.42
N ALA A 172 -11.39 0.55 6.67
CA ALA A 172 -12.42 -0.41 6.98
C ALA A 172 -11.74 -1.76 7.21
N SER A 173 -11.83 -2.27 8.42
CA SER A 173 -11.54 -3.67 8.72
C SER A 173 -12.85 -4.41 8.81
N ASP A 174 -12.89 -5.66 8.36
CA ASP A 174 -13.87 -6.59 8.92
C ASP A 174 -13.59 -6.65 10.43
N SER A 175 -14.64 -6.70 11.24
CA SER A 175 -14.50 -6.82 12.69
C SER A 175 -14.00 -8.22 13.07
N TYR A 176 -12.79 -8.55 12.65
CA TYR A 176 -11.93 -9.55 13.27
C TYR A 176 -10.86 -8.77 14.03
N LEU A 177 -11.13 -8.57 15.33
CA LEU A 177 -10.32 -7.88 16.34
C LEU A 177 -8.87 -7.62 15.92
N LEU A 178 -8.61 -6.39 15.46
CA LEU A 178 -7.27 -5.82 15.47
C LEU A 178 -6.93 -5.50 16.93
N PHE A 179 -6.50 -6.55 17.63
CA PHE A 179 -6.04 -6.58 19.02
C PHE A 179 -7.15 -6.43 20.07
N ASP A 180 -7.31 -7.47 20.89
CA ASP A 180 -7.96 -7.39 22.22
C ASP A 180 -7.12 -6.54 23.18
#